data_AF-A0A6G0U1F0-F1
#
_entry.id   AF-A0A6G0U1F0-F1
#
_cell.length_a   1.000
_cell.length_b   1.000
_cell.length_c   1.000
_cell.angle_alpha   90.00
_cell.angle_beta   90.00
_cell.angle_gamma   90.00
#
_symmetry.space_group_name_H-M   'P 1'
#
loop_
_entity.id
_entity.type
_entity.pdbx_description
1 polymer ?
#
loop_
_entity_poly.entity_id
_entity_poly.type
_entity_poly.pdbx_seq_one_letter_code
_entity_poly.pdbx_strand_id
1 'polypeptide(L)'
;MPRNYDKGCRSKTYKKPNPTDLANAVNAIKSKRMTYREAQEVYGINYSVIYRHVKNKDIKKQGGQTSLSLSEEKLLIDNILLYRRGKKVKRFGRSNMPGKEWAHSILTRHNDVLAVWLCQNIKRCRAAISRETINQYFDNLAISLEGIHVSHIINYDETNLTDDPGRRKIITKLGTRYPERIINSTKSSISIMFAACADGTLLPP
;
A
#
# COMPACT_ATOMS: atom_id res chain seq x y z
N MET A 1 -11.53 2.89 10.47
CA MET A 1 -11.31 4.34 10.51
C MET A 1 -10.26 4.60 11.57
N PRO A 2 -9.19 5.35 11.27
CA PRO A 2 -8.25 5.80 12.29
C PRO A 2 -9.01 6.57 13.37
N ARG A 3 -8.53 6.50 14.63
CA ARG A 3 -9.09 7.35 15.69
C ARG A 3 -8.76 8.80 15.36
N ASN A 4 -9.76 9.56 14.92
CA ASN A 4 -9.65 11.01 14.86
C ASN A 4 -9.65 11.53 16.29
N TYR A 5 -8.49 11.97 16.77
CA TYR A 5 -8.35 12.51 18.10
C TYR A 5 -8.78 13.98 18.08
N ASP A 6 -10.01 14.25 18.52
CA ASP A 6 -10.48 15.61 18.72
C ASP A 6 -9.87 16.17 20.00
N LYS A 7 -8.94 17.12 19.83
CA LYS A 7 -8.39 17.88 20.94
C LYS A 7 -9.47 18.80 21.47
N GLY A 8 -9.88 18.62 22.73
CA GLY A 8 -10.84 19.54 23.36
C GLY A 8 -10.37 20.99 23.33
N CYS A 9 -11.31 21.95 23.27
CA CYS A 9 -11.03 23.39 23.12
C CYS A 9 -10.07 23.97 24.19
N ARG A 10 -9.95 23.32 25.36
CA ARG A 10 -9.06 23.75 26.46
C ARG A 10 -7.67 23.11 26.43
N SER A 11 -7.35 22.31 25.40
CA SER A 11 -6.06 21.63 25.31
C SER A 11 -4.93 22.63 25.08
N LYS A 12 -3.97 22.67 26.01
CA LYS A 12 -2.76 23.51 25.86
C LYS A 12 -1.86 22.89 24.80
N THR A 13 -1.60 23.64 23.73
CA THR A 13 -0.65 23.21 22.70
C THR A 13 0.70 23.87 22.98
N TYR A 14 1.74 23.06 23.16
CA TYR A 14 3.11 23.57 23.31
C TYR A 14 3.56 24.21 22.00
N LYS A 15 4.14 25.42 22.08
CA LYS A 15 4.77 26.07 20.92
C LYS A 15 6.02 25.27 20.53
N LYS A 16 6.00 24.68 19.33
CA LYS A 16 7.17 23.95 18.81
C LYS A 16 8.17 24.97 18.26
N PRO A 17 9.44 24.94 18.70
CA PRO A 17 10.47 25.79 18.12
C PRO A 17 10.72 25.39 16.66
N ASN A 18 11.14 26.36 15.84
CA ASN A 18 11.55 26.10 14.47
C ASN A 18 12.78 25.17 14.47
N PRO A 19 12.74 24.02 13.77
CA PRO A 19 13.83 23.05 13.78
C PRO A 19 15.17 23.63 13.29
N THR A 20 15.14 24.52 12.30
CA THR A 20 16.34 25.15 11.74
C THR A 20 17.01 26.08 12.76
N ASP A 21 16.22 26.95 13.38
CA ASP A 21 16.70 27.90 14.39
C ASP A 21 17.22 27.17 15.63
N LEU A 22 16.55 26.10 16.04
CA LEU A 22 17.00 25.25 17.15
C LEU A 22 18.34 24.58 16.84
N ALA A 23 18.55 24.08 15.61
CA ALA A 23 19.81 23.47 15.20
C ALA A 23 20.95 24.52 15.17
N ASN A 24 20.69 25.71 14.65
CA ASN A 24 21.65 26.81 14.62
C ASN A 24 22.04 27.26 16.03
N ALA A 25 21.06 27.44 16.93
CA ALA A 25 21.29 27.77 18.33
C ALA A 25 22.15 26.71 19.05
N VAL A 26 21.84 25.43 18.86
CA VAL A 26 22.60 24.31 19.45
C VAL A 26 24.04 24.29 18.92
N ASN A 27 24.24 24.50 17.62
CA ASN A 27 25.57 24.53 17.02
C ASN A 27 26.40 25.72 17.55
N ALA A 28 25.82 26.90 17.62
CA ALA A 28 26.52 28.09 18.09
C ALA A 28 26.95 27.99 19.57
N ILE A 29 26.14 27.37 20.43
CA ILE A 29 26.52 27.09 21.81
C ILE A 29 27.60 26.01 21.90
N LYS A 30 27.49 24.92 21.12
CA LYS A 30 28.53 23.88 21.07
C LYS A 30 29.89 24.43 20.60
N SER A 31 29.88 25.39 19.67
CA SER A 31 31.06 26.11 19.22
C SER A 31 31.53 27.21 20.17
N LYS A 32 30.91 27.38 21.34
CA LYS A 32 31.20 28.42 22.35
C LYS A 32 31.16 29.85 21.79
N ARG A 33 30.37 30.10 20.74
CA ARG A 33 30.23 31.43 20.13
C ARG A 33 29.22 32.33 20.83
N MET A 34 28.32 31.74 21.63
CA MET A 34 27.26 32.45 22.33
C MET A 34 26.86 31.73 23.62
N THR A 35 26.32 32.49 24.55
CA THR A 35 25.71 31.96 25.79
C THR A 35 24.27 31.50 25.56
N TYR A 36 23.73 30.70 26.48
CA TYR A 36 22.32 30.26 26.42
C TYR A 36 21.32 31.42 26.47
N ARG A 37 21.67 32.53 27.12
CA ARG A 37 20.82 33.71 27.24
C ARG A 37 20.85 34.53 25.95
N GLU A 38 22.01 34.73 25.36
CA GLU A 38 22.13 35.36 24.03
C GLU A 38 21.38 34.57 22.96
N ALA A 39 21.51 33.24 22.96
CA ALA A 39 20.79 32.38 22.03
C ALA A 39 19.25 32.48 22.20
N GLN A 40 18.77 32.74 23.42
CA GLN A 40 17.34 32.96 23.63
C GLN A 40 16.85 34.22 22.93
N GLU A 41 17.58 35.33 23.05
CA GLU A 41 17.20 36.60 22.44
C GLU A 41 17.29 36.53 20.91
N VAL A 42 18.35 35.93 20.37
CA VAL A 42 18.58 35.83 18.92
C VAL A 42 17.56 34.91 18.24
N TYR A 43 17.30 33.73 18.79
CA TYR A 43 16.46 32.72 18.14
C TYR A 43 15.02 32.69 18.68
N GLY A 44 14.70 33.46 19.72
CA GLY A 44 13.36 33.48 20.34
C GLY A 44 12.96 32.13 20.96
N ILE A 45 13.92 31.26 21.26
CA ILE A 45 13.71 29.93 21.87
C ILE A 45 14.16 30.00 23.32
N ASN A 46 13.29 29.61 24.26
CA ASN A 46 13.63 29.64 25.68
C ASN A 46 14.94 28.86 25.97
N TYR A 47 15.84 29.46 26.75
CA TYR A 47 17.16 28.90 27.07
C TYR A 47 17.12 27.46 27.59
N SER A 48 16.08 27.08 28.34
CA SER A 48 15.92 25.73 28.89
C SER A 48 15.72 24.66 27.81
N VAL A 49 15.07 25.02 26.70
CA VAL A 49 14.89 24.14 25.54
C VAL A 49 16.24 23.92 24.87
N ILE A 50 16.97 25.00 24.59
CA ILE A 50 18.30 24.93 23.97
C ILE A 50 19.25 24.09 24.84
N TYR A 51 19.28 24.35 26.15
CA TYR A 51 20.05 23.58 27.12
C TYR A 51 19.75 22.08 27.07
N ARG A 52 18.47 21.70 27.03
CA ARG A 52 18.04 20.29 26.91
C ARG A 52 18.60 19.65 25.64
N HIS A 53 18.55 20.35 24.51
CA HIS A 53 19.04 19.86 23.21
C HIS A 53 20.58 19.82 23.10
N VAL A 54 21.29 20.67 23.83
CA VAL A 54 22.76 20.61 23.91
C VAL A 54 23.20 19.42 24.76
N LYS A 55 22.56 19.22 25.92
CA LYS A 55 22.91 18.16 26.88
C LYS A 55 22.52 16.77 26.39
N ASN A 56 21.35 16.63 25.77
CA ASN A 56 20.86 15.35 25.26
C ASN A 56 20.93 15.34 23.72
N LYS A 57 21.95 14.67 23.17
CA LYS A 57 22.09 14.50 21.71
C LYS A 57 20.98 13.62 21.11
N ASP A 58 20.52 12.62 21.86
CA ASP A 58 19.54 11.61 21.40
C ASP A 58 18.14 11.83 21.97
N ILE A 59 17.58 13.03 21.75
CA ILE A 59 16.19 13.31 22.15
C ILE A 59 15.24 12.50 21.29
N LYS A 60 14.52 11.58 21.93
CA LYS A 60 13.44 10.80 21.29
C LYS A 60 12.35 11.72 20.77
N LYS A 61 11.72 11.32 19.65
CA LYS A 61 10.58 12.05 19.08
C LYS A 61 9.45 12.11 20.12
N GLN A 62 8.77 13.25 20.20
CA GLN A 62 7.61 13.37 21.09
C GLN A 62 6.48 12.44 20.61
N GLY A 63 5.87 11.72 21.54
CA GLY A 63 4.82 10.73 21.27
C GLY A 63 5.30 9.28 21.44
N GLY A 64 4.46 8.34 20.99
CA GLY A 64 4.77 6.91 21.04
C GLY A 64 6.01 6.57 20.20
N GLN A 65 6.95 5.83 20.78
CA GLN A 65 8.11 5.35 20.04
C GLN A 65 7.74 4.16 19.17
N THR A 66 8.45 3.97 18.06
CA THR A 66 8.31 2.74 17.28
C THR A 66 8.81 1.57 18.11
N SER A 67 8.05 0.48 18.14
CA SER A 67 8.46 -0.74 18.84
C SER A 67 9.58 -1.48 18.11
N LEU A 68 9.72 -1.25 16.80
CA LEU A 68 10.74 -1.84 15.94
C LEU A 68 11.70 -0.76 15.43
N SER A 69 12.94 -1.17 15.18
CA SER A 69 13.91 -0.38 14.43
C SER A 69 13.52 -0.31 12.94
N LEU A 70 14.06 0.68 12.23
CA LEU A 70 13.81 0.84 10.80
C LEU A 70 14.26 -0.38 9.97
N SER A 71 15.36 -1.03 10.35
CA SER A 71 15.85 -2.23 9.68
C SER A 71 14.92 -3.43 9.90
N GLU A 72 14.44 -3.63 11.14
CA GLU A 72 13.45 -4.65 11.45
C GLU A 72 12.12 -4.39 10.73
N GLU A 73 11.66 -3.14 10.66
CA GLU A 73 10.44 -2.78 9.91
C GLU A 73 10.60 -3.08 8.42
N LYS A 74 11.72 -2.71 7.80
CA LYS A 74 11.99 -3.02 6.38
C LYS A 74 12.01 -4.51 6.12
N LEU A 75 12.72 -5.28 6.95
CA LEU A 75 12.74 -6.74 6.84
C LEU A 75 11.34 -7.33 7.00
N LEU A 76 10.53 -6.78 7.90
CA LEU A 76 9.16 -7.23 8.10
C LEU A 76 8.29 -6.90 6.89
N ILE A 77 8.43 -5.71 6.29
CA ILE A 77 7.73 -5.30 5.07
C ILE A 77 8.12 -6.19 3.88
N ASP A 78 9.41 -6.43 3.70
CA ASP A 78 9.89 -7.33 2.65
C ASP A 78 9.31 -8.73 2.85
N ASN A 79 9.30 -9.24 4.09
CA ASN A 79 8.64 -10.51 4.37
C ASN A 79 7.13 -10.43 4.08
N ILE A 80 6.40 -9.39 4.52
CA ILE A 80 4.96 -9.13 4.23
C ILE A 80 4.67 -9.22 2.74
N LEU A 81 5.43 -8.49 1.93
CA LEU A 81 5.27 -8.47 0.47
C LEU A 81 5.66 -9.79 -0.19
N LEU A 82 6.66 -10.47 0.37
CA LEU A 82 7.15 -11.75 -0.12
C LEU A 82 6.42 -12.96 0.51
N TYR A 83 5.33 -12.79 1.27
CA TYR A 83 4.84 -13.89 2.13
C TYR A 83 4.32 -15.08 1.33
N ARG A 84 5.19 -16.09 1.29
CA ARG A 84 4.84 -17.51 1.24
C ARG A 84 5.57 -18.34 2.33
N ARG A 85 6.12 -17.70 3.38
CA ARG A 85 7.07 -18.37 4.30
C ARG A 85 6.61 -18.69 5.73
N GLY A 86 5.36 -18.47 6.12
CA GLY A 86 4.82 -18.98 7.40
C GLY A 86 5.60 -18.60 8.67
N LYS A 87 6.47 -17.57 8.63
CA LYS A 87 7.30 -17.17 9.75
C LYS A 87 6.43 -16.58 10.87
N LYS A 88 6.61 -17.08 12.09
CA LYS A 88 5.96 -16.55 13.29
C LYS A 88 6.78 -15.39 13.86
N VAL A 89 6.17 -14.22 13.99
CA VAL A 89 6.77 -13.05 14.64
C VAL A 89 6.36 -13.10 16.12
N LYS A 90 7.34 -13.27 17.02
CA LYS A 90 7.08 -13.43 18.47
C LYS A 90 6.25 -12.29 19.09
N ARG A 91 6.30 -11.09 18.50
CA ARG A 91 5.57 -9.90 18.97
C ARG A 91 4.10 -9.88 18.54
N PHE A 92 3.72 -10.69 17.56
CA PHE A 92 2.32 -10.84 17.18
C PHE A 92 1.67 -11.90 18.06
N GLY A 93 0.37 -11.70 18.35
CA GLY A 93 -0.39 -12.59 19.22
C GLY A 93 -0.55 -13.99 18.62
N ARG A 94 -1.44 -14.79 19.22
CA ARG A 94 -1.71 -16.19 18.78
C ARG A 94 -2.04 -16.32 17.29
N SER A 95 -2.64 -15.29 16.69
CA SER A 95 -2.99 -15.23 15.27
C SER A 95 -1.81 -14.87 14.34
N ASN A 96 -0.63 -14.55 14.89
CA ASN A 96 0.51 -14.01 14.14
C ASN A 96 0.15 -12.77 13.28
N MET A 97 -0.87 -12.03 13.72
CA MET A 97 -1.33 -10.80 13.06
C MET A 97 -1.01 -9.58 13.92
N PRO A 98 -0.60 -8.46 13.32
CA PRO A 98 -0.45 -7.22 14.04
C PRO A 98 -1.81 -6.64 14.45
N GLY A 99 -1.80 -5.80 15.49
CA GLY A 99 -2.96 -4.99 15.83
C GLY A 99 -3.31 -3.97 14.73
N LYS A 100 -4.59 -3.58 14.65
CA LYS A 100 -5.12 -2.66 13.63
C LYS A 100 -4.39 -1.31 13.59
N GLU A 101 -4.16 -0.70 14.75
CA GLU A 101 -3.45 0.59 14.86
C GLU A 101 -1.99 0.48 14.42
N TRP A 102 -1.34 -0.63 14.78
CA TRP A 102 0.03 -0.89 14.36
C TRP A 102 0.12 -1.03 12.84
N ALA A 103 -0.82 -1.78 12.23
CA ALA A 103 -0.87 -1.97 10.78
C ALA A 103 -1.11 -0.64 10.04
N HIS A 104 -2.03 0.18 10.54
CA HIS A 104 -2.25 1.51 9.97
C HIS A 104 -1.01 2.39 10.09
N SER A 105 -0.36 2.41 11.26
CA SER A 105 0.84 3.20 11.50
C SER A 105 2.01 2.80 10.59
N ILE A 106 2.19 1.49 10.34
CA ILE A 106 3.17 0.96 9.38
C ILE A 106 2.84 1.43 7.95
N LEU A 107 1.60 1.29 7.51
CA LEU A 107 1.17 1.70 6.17
C LEU A 107 1.33 3.19 5.93
N THR A 108 1.06 4.02 6.95
CA THR A 108 1.25 5.48 6.86
C THR A 108 2.73 5.84 6.83
N ARG A 109 3.60 5.13 7.58
CA ARG A 109 5.05 5.39 7.60
C ARG A 109 5.76 4.98 6.30
N HIS A 110 5.27 3.92 5.65
CA HIS A 110 5.91 3.31 4.48
C HIS A 110 5.01 3.41 3.24
N ASN A 111 4.30 4.54 3.09
CA ASN A 111 3.40 4.79 1.96
C ASN A 111 4.14 5.02 0.62
N ASP A 112 5.44 5.23 0.69
CA ASP A 112 6.40 5.29 -0.42
C ASP A 112 6.72 3.90 -0.99
N VAL A 113 6.55 2.84 -0.19
CA VAL A 113 6.83 1.46 -0.60
C VAL A 113 5.57 0.60 -0.69
N LEU A 114 4.56 0.88 0.13
CA LEU A 114 3.34 0.07 0.27
C LEU A 114 2.11 0.81 -0.23
N ALA A 115 1.21 0.06 -0.84
CA ALA A 115 -0.09 0.55 -1.28
C ALA A 115 -1.20 -0.39 -0.80
N VAL A 116 -2.35 0.21 -0.44
CA VAL A 116 -3.57 -0.55 -0.14
C VAL A 116 -4.43 -0.58 -1.39
N TRP A 117 -4.75 -1.77 -1.88
CA TRP A 117 -5.51 -1.99 -3.11
C TRP A 117 -6.78 -2.77 -2.85
N LEU A 118 -7.83 -2.48 -3.63
CA LEU A 118 -9.01 -3.33 -3.70
C LEU A 118 -8.80 -4.38 -4.79
N CYS A 119 -8.53 -5.62 -4.39
CA CYS A 119 -8.21 -6.71 -5.31
C CYS A 119 -9.40 -7.10 -6.19
N GLN A 120 -9.09 -7.50 -7.41
CA GLN A 120 -10.01 -8.26 -8.25
C GLN A 120 -9.87 -9.76 -7.97
N ASN A 121 -10.95 -10.50 -8.12
CA ASN A 121 -10.96 -11.94 -7.92
C ASN A 121 -10.76 -12.64 -9.27
N ILE A 122 -9.84 -13.60 -9.33
CA ILE A 122 -9.63 -14.44 -10.52
C ILE A 122 -9.78 -15.93 -10.18
N LYS A 123 -10.25 -16.69 -11.17
CA LYS A 123 -10.32 -18.15 -11.07
C LYS A 123 -8.92 -18.76 -11.19
N ARG A 124 -8.71 -19.92 -10.55
CA ARG A 124 -7.43 -20.66 -10.59
C ARG A 124 -7.01 -21.03 -12.01
N CYS A 125 -7.96 -21.45 -12.86
CA CYS A 125 -7.68 -21.78 -14.25
C CYS A 125 -7.09 -20.58 -15.01
N ARG A 126 -7.68 -19.39 -14.84
CA ARG A 126 -7.17 -18.15 -15.44
C ARG A 126 -5.79 -17.77 -14.92
N ALA A 127 -5.55 -17.97 -13.61
CA ALA A 127 -4.25 -17.71 -12.99
C ALA A 127 -3.13 -18.64 -13.49
N ALA A 128 -3.48 -19.83 -14.00
CA ALA A 128 -2.53 -20.85 -14.43
C ALA A 128 -2.06 -20.66 -15.88
N ILE A 129 -2.65 -19.72 -16.63
CA ILE A 129 -2.30 -19.47 -18.03
C ILE A 129 -0.91 -18.85 -18.10
N SER A 130 -0.01 -19.51 -18.84
CA SER A 130 1.36 -19.04 -19.04
C SER A 130 1.48 -18.21 -20.33
N ARG A 131 2.58 -17.48 -20.48
CA ARG A 131 2.85 -16.69 -21.69
C ARG A 131 2.96 -17.57 -22.94
N GLU A 132 3.54 -18.75 -22.78
CA GLU A 132 3.74 -19.73 -23.84
C GLU A 132 2.40 -20.22 -24.38
N THR A 133 1.45 -20.53 -23.47
CA THR A 133 0.08 -20.92 -23.86
C THR A 133 -0.61 -19.82 -24.67
N ILE A 134 -0.44 -18.56 -24.28
CA ILE A 134 -1.05 -17.41 -24.98
C ILE A 134 -0.46 -17.26 -26.38
N ASN A 135 0.86 -17.26 -26.50
CA ASN A 135 1.53 -17.09 -27.80
C ASN A 135 1.16 -18.24 -28.75
N GLN A 136 1.22 -19.48 -28.27
CA GLN A 136 0.87 -20.65 -29.07
C GLN A 136 -0.57 -20.60 -29.61
N TYR A 137 -1.50 -20.06 -28.81
CA TYR A 137 -2.88 -19.86 -29.25
C TYR A 137 -2.94 -18.85 -30.41
N PHE A 138 -2.27 -17.71 -30.32
CA PHE A 138 -2.28 -16.69 -31.38
C PHE A 138 -1.58 -17.16 -32.66
N ASP A 139 -0.49 -17.92 -32.54
CA ASP A 139 0.20 -18.50 -33.70
C ASP A 139 -0.73 -19.45 -34.47
N ASN A 140 -1.46 -20.32 -33.77
CA ASN A 140 -2.42 -21.24 -34.38
C ASN A 140 -3.66 -20.51 -34.93
N LEU A 141 -4.09 -19.43 -34.26
CA LEU A 141 -5.21 -18.61 -34.72
C LEU A 141 -4.88 -17.91 -36.04
N ALA A 142 -3.67 -17.39 -36.19
CA ALA A 142 -3.24 -16.71 -37.42
C ALA A 142 -3.32 -17.64 -38.64
N ILE A 143 -2.86 -18.90 -38.50
CA ILE A 143 -2.95 -19.92 -39.56
C ILE A 143 -4.42 -20.19 -39.91
N SER A 144 -5.29 -20.27 -38.90
CA SER A 144 -6.70 -20.61 -39.09
C SER A 144 -7.51 -19.49 -39.73
N LEU A 145 -7.06 -18.23 -39.61
CA LEU A 145 -7.74 -17.05 -40.15
C LEU A 145 -7.28 -16.67 -41.57
N GLU A 146 -6.25 -17.33 -42.10
CA GLU A 146 -5.70 -17.02 -43.43
C GLU A 146 -6.76 -17.25 -44.53
N GLY A 147 -7.09 -16.18 -45.28
CA GLY A 147 -8.05 -16.24 -46.39
C GLY A 147 -9.54 -16.18 -46.00
N ILE A 148 -9.87 -16.06 -44.71
CA ILE A 148 -11.26 -15.95 -44.25
C ILE A 148 -11.76 -14.50 -44.33
N HIS A 149 -12.90 -14.29 -44.98
CA HIS A 149 -13.55 -12.98 -45.02
C HIS A 149 -14.13 -12.60 -43.65
N VAL A 150 -14.05 -11.32 -43.29
CA VAL A 150 -14.41 -10.80 -41.98
C VAL A 150 -15.87 -11.11 -41.60
N SER A 151 -16.80 -11.11 -42.58
CA SER A 151 -18.22 -11.47 -42.34
C SER A 151 -18.44 -12.94 -41.96
N HIS A 152 -17.47 -13.82 -42.22
CA HIS A 152 -17.53 -15.24 -41.88
C HIS A 152 -16.88 -15.54 -40.52
N ILE A 153 -16.25 -14.55 -39.90
CA ILE A 153 -15.72 -14.66 -38.54
C ILE A 153 -16.84 -14.27 -37.59
N ILE A 154 -17.50 -15.28 -37.01
CA ILE A 154 -18.56 -15.09 -36.04
C ILE A 154 -17.95 -15.23 -34.65
N ASN A 155 -18.02 -14.15 -33.86
CA ASN A 155 -17.77 -14.25 -32.43
C ASN A 155 -19.10 -14.54 -31.74
N TYR A 156 -19.09 -15.60 -30.94
CA TYR A 156 -20.23 -16.04 -30.19
C TYR A 156 -19.76 -16.32 -28.77
N ASP A 157 -20.27 -15.59 -27.80
CA ASP A 157 -19.83 -15.72 -26.41
C ASP A 157 -21.00 -15.69 -25.44
N GLU A 158 -20.79 -16.39 -24.35
CA GLU A 158 -21.73 -16.56 -23.25
C GLU A 158 -21.33 -15.64 -22.10
N THR A 159 -22.04 -14.52 -21.94
CA THR A 159 -21.79 -13.62 -20.81
C THR A 159 -22.54 -14.11 -19.59
N ASN A 160 -21.78 -14.60 -18.62
CA ASN A 160 -22.31 -15.02 -17.33
C ASN A 160 -22.44 -13.84 -16.37
N LEU A 161 -23.67 -13.50 -15.99
CA LEU A 161 -23.98 -12.61 -14.87
C LEU A 161 -23.96 -13.42 -13.58
N THR A 162 -22.87 -13.30 -12.83
CA THR A 162 -22.66 -14.00 -11.56
C THR A 162 -22.72 -13.06 -10.37
N ASP A 163 -23.09 -13.59 -9.21
CA ASP A 163 -22.99 -12.88 -7.94
C ASP A 163 -21.55 -12.38 -7.67
N ASP A 164 -21.42 -11.16 -7.13
CA ASP A 164 -20.13 -10.60 -6.72
C ASP A 164 -19.71 -11.25 -5.38
N PRO A 165 -18.66 -12.11 -5.34
CA PRO A 165 -18.15 -12.70 -4.10
C PRO A 165 -17.49 -11.65 -3.17
N GLY A 166 -17.53 -10.39 -3.56
CA GLY A 166 -17.02 -9.26 -2.83
C GLY A 166 -15.53 -9.07 -3.09
N ARG A 167 -15.13 -7.81 -3.18
CA ARG A 167 -13.73 -7.43 -3.29
C ARG A 167 -13.11 -7.26 -1.90
N ARG A 168 -11.83 -7.61 -1.76
CA ARG A 168 -11.07 -7.44 -0.51
C ARG A 168 -9.93 -6.46 -0.67
N LYS A 169 -9.70 -5.68 0.39
CA LYS A 169 -8.51 -4.83 0.47
C LYS A 169 -7.30 -5.69 0.79
N ILE A 170 -6.23 -5.51 0.02
CA ILE A 170 -4.94 -6.14 0.26
C ILE A 170 -3.84 -5.08 0.32
N ILE A 171 -2.67 -5.48 0.81
CA ILE A 171 -1.47 -4.65 0.86
C ILE A 171 -0.52 -5.17 -0.20
N THR A 172 -0.03 -4.30 -1.08
CA THR A 172 0.93 -4.62 -2.14
C THR A 172 2.08 -3.63 -2.16
N LYS A 173 3.09 -3.93 -2.98
CA LYS A 173 4.14 -2.96 -3.29
C LYS A 173 3.54 -1.81 -4.10
N LEU A 174 3.98 -0.59 -3.82
CA LEU A 174 3.62 0.57 -4.62
C LEU A 174 4.03 0.34 -6.08
N GLY A 175 3.12 0.62 -7.01
CA GLY A 175 3.32 0.40 -8.44
C GLY A 175 2.97 -1.01 -8.95
N THR A 176 2.52 -1.94 -8.10
CA THR A 176 1.99 -3.23 -8.56
C THR A 176 0.79 -3.02 -9.49
N ARG A 177 0.89 -3.52 -10.73
CA ARG A 177 -0.20 -3.51 -11.70
C ARG A 177 -1.05 -4.77 -11.50
N TYR A 178 -2.36 -4.58 -11.41
CA TYR A 178 -3.37 -5.64 -11.33
C TYR A 178 -3.17 -6.63 -10.17
N PRO A 179 -3.38 -6.20 -8.92
CA PRO A 179 -3.38 -7.11 -7.79
C PRO A 179 -4.63 -8.01 -7.81
N GLU A 180 -4.40 -9.32 -7.85
CA GLU A 180 -5.45 -10.32 -7.99
C GLU A 180 -5.51 -11.27 -6.80
N ARG A 181 -6.73 -11.69 -6.45
CA ARG A 181 -7.01 -12.69 -5.43
C ARG A 181 -7.55 -13.94 -6.10
N ILE A 182 -6.79 -15.04 -5.98
CA ILE A 182 -7.19 -16.32 -6.56
C ILE A 182 -8.25 -16.96 -5.67
N ILE A 183 -9.48 -17.09 -6.17
CA ILE A 183 -10.60 -17.70 -5.47
C ILE A 183 -11.48 -18.46 -6.46
N ASN A 184 -12.03 -19.59 -6.02
CA ASN A 184 -13.12 -20.25 -6.74
C ASN A 184 -14.42 -19.67 -6.15
N SER A 185 -15.16 -18.86 -6.91
CA SER A 185 -16.52 -18.46 -6.53
C SER A 185 -17.51 -19.51 -7.03
N THR A 186 -18.64 -19.65 -6.36
CA THR A 186 -19.73 -20.52 -6.80
C THR A 186 -21.08 -19.83 -6.68
N LYS A 187 -22.01 -20.37 -7.50
CA LYS A 187 -23.48 -20.44 -7.40
C LYS A 187 -24.31 -19.25 -7.92
N SER A 188 -25.22 -19.63 -8.82
CA SER A 188 -26.16 -18.85 -9.63
C SER A 188 -25.53 -17.90 -10.64
N SER A 189 -25.81 -18.18 -11.91
CA SER A 189 -25.38 -17.37 -13.04
C SER A 189 -26.54 -17.29 -14.03
N ILE A 190 -26.93 -16.08 -14.40
CA ILE A 190 -27.79 -15.88 -15.56
C ILE A 190 -26.86 -15.74 -16.75
N SER A 191 -27.01 -16.66 -17.68
CA SER A 191 -26.22 -16.68 -18.90
C SER A 191 -26.95 -15.91 -19.99
N ILE A 192 -26.26 -14.99 -20.65
CA ILE A 192 -26.79 -14.27 -21.81
C ILE A 192 -25.93 -14.59 -23.01
N MET A 193 -26.62 -14.91 -24.09
CA MET A 193 -26.08 -15.41 -25.34
C MET A 193 -26.10 -14.30 -26.38
N PHE A 194 -24.95 -13.93 -26.97
CA PHE A 194 -24.91 -13.01 -28.10
C PHE A 194 -23.96 -13.50 -29.18
N ALA A 195 -24.38 -13.38 -30.43
CA ALA A 195 -23.56 -13.71 -31.59
C ALA A 195 -23.44 -12.48 -32.50
N ALA A 196 -22.22 -12.19 -32.96
CA ALA A 196 -21.92 -11.08 -33.84
C ALA A 196 -20.83 -11.46 -34.84
N CYS A 197 -20.98 -11.02 -36.09
CA CYS A 197 -19.93 -11.12 -37.09
C CYS A 197 -18.87 -10.05 -36.87
N ALA A 198 -17.63 -10.30 -37.31
CA ALA A 198 -16.53 -9.34 -37.18
C ALA A 198 -16.72 -8.08 -38.05
N ASP A 199 -17.67 -8.08 -38.99
CA ASP A 199 -18.10 -6.91 -39.74
C ASP A 199 -19.06 -5.99 -38.95
N GLY A 200 -19.46 -6.39 -37.74
CA GLY A 200 -20.36 -5.65 -36.87
C GLY A 200 -21.83 -6.06 -36.94
N THR A 201 -22.19 -7.04 -37.78
CA THR A 201 -23.57 -7.54 -37.88
C THR A 201 -23.94 -8.35 -36.64
N LEU A 202 -24.99 -7.93 -35.92
CA LEU A 202 -25.56 -8.70 -34.82
C LEU A 202 -26.49 -9.79 -35.38
N LEU A 203 -26.31 -11.03 -34.94
CA LEU A 203 -27.20 -12.12 -35.29
C LEU A 203 -28.40 -12.14 -34.33
N PRO A 204 -29.59 -12.54 -34.81
CA PRO A 204 -30.78 -12.61 -33.97
C PRO A 204 -30.61 -13.64 -32.82
N PRO A 205 -31.23 -13.39 -31.64
CA PRO A 205 -31.17 -14.27 -30.47
C PRO A 205 -31.99 -15.56 -30.61
#